data_AF-A0A1A6ABK5-F1
#
_entry.id   AF-A0A1A6ABK5-F1
#
_cell.length_a   1.000
_cell.length_b   1.000
_cell.length_c   1.000
_cell.angle_alpha   90.00
_cell.angle_beta   90.00
_cell.angle_gamma   90.00
#
_symmetry.space_group_name_H-M   'P 1'
#
loop_
_entity.id
_entity.type
_entity.pdbx_description
1 polymer ?
#
loop_
_entity_poly.entity_id
_entity_poly.type
_entity_poly.pdbx_seq_one_letter_code
_entity_poly.pdbx_strand_id
1 'polypeptide(L)'
;MSINQASSFTAGASAMPLGHNINASSSSSSASASASVSASASSSNDIRSRSKGNADIPSASASASASVNASGLISTNTDTPLRSIRGKNGFEYPAIWSFPPFFTLQPNPSTLAHQLELWRALVLRWAKYERVFEVSVDGNELGEVFENKRIKRKLLTPSLRRLLTEMSKNGEAAPDPPKQDNRYSIYWKKPDEWADLIYTWIMDNGLNSSIMTFYEITDGDLSHTTEFYELPTPILRKALESLVKRGKAQLLEGKGEIGEGVRFLG
;
A
#
# COMPACT_ATOMS: atom_id res chain seq x y z
N MET A 1 -62.81 32.00 -30.63
CA MET A 1 -61.90 33.15 -30.83
C MET A 1 -60.48 32.63 -30.84
N SER A 2 -59.76 32.90 -31.94
CA SER A 2 -58.29 32.82 -32.15
C SER A 2 -57.63 31.44 -32.03
N ILE A 3 -57.20 30.72 -33.08
CA ILE A 3 -56.28 30.98 -34.23
C ILE A 3 -54.83 30.54 -33.93
N ASN A 4 -54.30 29.77 -34.89
CA ASN A 4 -52.90 29.46 -35.27
C ASN A 4 -52.11 28.41 -34.48
N GLN A 5 -51.18 27.66 -35.07
CA GLN A 5 -50.89 27.10 -36.41
C GLN A 5 -49.45 26.55 -36.27
N ALA A 6 -49.15 25.49 -37.02
CA ALA A 6 -47.88 24.79 -37.01
C ALA A 6 -46.70 25.63 -37.54
N SER A 7 -45.47 25.22 -37.22
CA SER A 7 -44.29 25.40 -38.09
C SER A 7 -43.22 24.37 -37.76
N SER A 8 -43.09 23.43 -38.69
CA SER A 8 -41.92 22.59 -38.95
C SER A 8 -40.96 23.32 -39.88
N PHE A 9 -39.65 23.29 -39.64
CA PHE A 9 -38.64 23.51 -40.68
C PHE A 9 -37.35 22.73 -40.39
N THR A 10 -36.81 22.14 -41.45
CA THR A 10 -35.70 21.18 -41.51
C THR A 10 -34.46 21.84 -42.14
N ALA A 11 -33.28 21.46 -41.60
CA ALA A 11 -31.92 21.36 -42.17
C ALA A 11 -31.30 22.45 -43.07
N GLY A 12 -29.99 22.68 -42.87
CA GLY A 12 -29.13 23.25 -43.92
C GLY A 12 -27.76 23.77 -43.49
N ALA A 13 -26.80 22.85 -43.35
CA ALA A 13 -25.39 22.88 -43.80
C ALA A 13 -24.41 24.08 -43.54
N SER A 14 -23.15 23.66 -43.30
CA SER A 14 -21.91 24.20 -43.88
C SER A 14 -21.07 25.19 -43.06
N ALA A 15 -19.90 24.73 -42.57
CA ALA A 15 -18.57 25.09 -43.12
C ALA A 15 -17.46 25.00 -42.04
N MET A 16 -16.47 24.15 -42.32
CA MET A 16 -15.14 24.12 -41.69
C MET A 16 -14.31 25.37 -42.08
N PRO A 17 -13.22 25.64 -41.35
CA PRO A 17 -12.00 26.10 -41.99
C PRO A 17 -10.83 25.13 -41.80
N LEU A 18 -10.10 24.98 -42.90
CA LEU A 18 -8.85 24.24 -43.11
C LEU A 18 -7.73 24.74 -42.18
N GLY A 19 -6.93 23.79 -41.69
CA GLY A 19 -5.62 24.08 -41.11
C GLY A 19 -4.59 24.41 -42.19
N HIS A 20 -3.47 25.00 -41.77
CA HIS A 20 -2.12 24.87 -42.33
C HIS A 20 -1.16 25.54 -41.33
N ASN A 21 -0.38 24.76 -40.57
CA ASN A 21 0.96 25.21 -40.18
C ASN A 21 1.90 24.01 -40.04
N ILE A 22 2.65 23.81 -41.12
CA ILE A 22 3.85 23.00 -41.23
C ILE A 22 5.00 23.88 -40.73
N ASN A 23 5.64 23.50 -39.62
CA ASN A 23 7.00 23.95 -39.37
C ASN A 23 7.89 22.75 -39.03
N ALA A 24 8.79 22.49 -39.97
CA ALA A 24 9.89 21.56 -39.85
C ALA A 24 11.03 22.25 -39.08
N SER A 25 11.59 21.56 -38.10
CA SER A 25 12.94 21.85 -37.60
C SER A 25 13.52 20.61 -36.94
N SER A 26 13.91 19.65 -37.78
CA SER A 26 14.92 18.66 -37.44
C SER A 26 16.30 19.33 -37.54
N SER A 27 16.90 19.65 -36.40
CA SER A 27 18.33 19.99 -36.31
C SER A 27 19.08 18.87 -35.59
N SER A 28 19.94 18.22 -36.36
CA SER A 28 21.06 17.38 -35.96
C SER A 28 22.08 18.17 -35.15
N SER A 29 22.69 17.57 -34.11
CA SER A 29 24.03 17.88 -33.57
C SER A 29 24.38 16.84 -32.49
N SER A 30 25.13 15.80 -32.83
CA SER A 30 26.58 15.67 -32.57
C SER A 30 26.94 15.52 -31.08
N ALA A 31 27.01 14.26 -30.62
CA ALA A 31 27.71 13.89 -29.40
C ALA A 31 29.20 13.72 -29.73
N SER A 32 30.04 14.60 -29.18
CA SER A 32 31.49 14.50 -29.22
C SER A 32 32.05 14.24 -27.82
N ALA A 33 33.07 13.39 -27.80
CA ALA A 33 33.75 12.76 -26.67
C ALA A 33 34.47 13.70 -25.70
N SER A 34 34.79 13.19 -24.50
CA SER A 34 36.14 13.14 -23.87
C SER A 34 35.99 12.59 -22.44
N ALA A 35 36.53 11.41 -22.12
CA ALA A 35 37.87 11.18 -21.54
C ALA A 35 37.98 11.78 -20.11
N SER A 36 37.91 10.94 -19.07
CA SER A 36 39.03 10.26 -18.40
C SER A 36 39.45 11.02 -17.14
N VAL A 37 39.54 10.36 -15.98
CA VAL A 37 40.76 10.32 -15.14
C VAL A 37 40.60 9.21 -14.10
N SER A 38 41.59 8.33 -14.13
CA SER A 38 41.94 7.26 -13.22
C SER A 38 42.39 7.77 -11.84
N ALA A 39 42.16 7.01 -10.77
CA ALA A 39 43.06 6.98 -9.62
C ALA A 39 42.91 5.66 -8.85
N SER A 40 43.70 4.69 -9.28
CA SER A 40 44.15 3.55 -8.49
C SER A 40 45.26 3.98 -7.54
N ALA A 41 45.21 3.55 -6.26
CA ALA A 41 46.39 3.45 -5.42
C ALA A 41 46.23 2.30 -4.41
N SER A 42 47.14 1.35 -4.57
CA SER A 42 47.34 0.12 -3.85
C SER A 42 48.10 0.35 -2.53
N SER A 43 47.89 -0.51 -1.53
CA SER A 43 49.01 -1.13 -0.80
C SER A 43 48.52 -2.24 0.13
N SER A 44 48.95 -3.45 -0.20
CA SER A 44 49.12 -4.59 0.72
C SER A 44 50.63 -4.78 0.98
N ASN A 45 50.92 -5.59 1.99
CA ASN A 45 52.21 -6.04 2.56
C ASN A 45 52.50 -5.39 3.92
N ASP A 46 52.97 -6.07 4.96
CA ASP A 46 53.15 -7.49 5.24
C ASP A 46 53.54 -7.60 6.74
N ILE A 47 53.15 -8.71 7.37
CA ILE A 47 53.92 -9.55 8.31
C ILE A 47 54.79 -8.88 9.40
N ARG A 48 54.52 -9.14 10.70
CA ARG A 48 55.25 -10.16 11.51
C ARG A 48 54.75 -10.25 12.97
N SER A 49 54.69 -11.50 13.41
CA SER A 49 54.47 -12.09 14.74
C SER A 49 55.28 -11.52 15.92
N ARG A 50 54.71 -11.55 17.13
CA ARG A 50 55.36 -12.17 18.32
C ARG A 50 54.40 -12.45 19.48
N SER A 51 54.72 -13.51 20.20
CA SER A 51 53.94 -14.23 21.21
C SER A 51 54.40 -13.99 22.65
N LYS A 52 53.51 -14.36 23.60
CA LYS A 52 53.73 -14.94 24.97
C LYS A 52 53.62 -14.02 26.21
N GLY A 53 52.95 -14.59 27.23
CA GLY A 53 52.98 -14.25 28.67
C GLY A 53 51.59 -13.83 29.18
N ASN A 54 50.69 -14.69 29.67
CA ASN A 54 50.67 -15.54 30.88
C ASN A 54 50.39 -14.78 32.21
N ALA A 55 49.43 -15.31 32.98
CA ALA A 55 49.12 -15.07 34.41
C ALA A 55 48.40 -13.72 34.72
N ASP A 56 47.40 -13.54 35.59
CA ASP A 56 46.84 -14.31 36.70
C ASP A 56 45.40 -13.82 37.01
N ILE A 57 44.63 -14.70 37.66
CA ILE A 57 43.34 -14.43 38.32
C ILE A 57 43.64 -13.89 39.74
N PRO A 58 42.81 -12.99 40.31
CA PRO A 58 42.11 -13.42 41.52
C PRO A 58 40.63 -13.00 41.59
N SER A 59 39.88 -13.93 42.16
CA SER A 59 38.57 -13.81 42.78
C SER A 59 38.52 -12.70 43.84
N ALA A 60 37.43 -11.92 43.86
CA ALA A 60 36.96 -11.27 45.08
C ALA A 60 35.43 -11.11 45.04
N SER A 61 34.77 -11.96 45.83
CA SER A 61 33.43 -11.79 46.34
C SER A 61 33.34 -10.58 47.27
N ALA A 62 32.33 -9.72 47.10
CA ALA A 62 31.90 -8.81 48.15
C ALA A 62 30.38 -8.61 48.08
N SER A 63 29.68 -9.31 48.97
CA SER A 63 28.32 -9.00 49.39
C SER A 63 28.34 -7.69 50.19
N ALA A 64 27.51 -6.73 49.84
CA ALA A 64 27.22 -5.58 50.69
C ALA A 64 25.73 -5.26 50.63
N SER A 65 25.04 -5.67 51.69
CA SER A 65 23.68 -5.29 52.05
C SER A 65 23.68 -3.81 52.46
N ALA A 66 22.85 -2.99 51.84
CA ALA A 66 22.53 -1.66 52.35
C ALA A 66 21.02 -1.41 52.19
N SER A 67 20.29 -1.52 53.30
CA SER A 67 18.96 -0.93 53.43
C SER A 67 19.13 0.55 53.77
N VAL A 68 18.53 1.42 52.98
CA VAL A 68 18.21 2.79 53.40
C VAL A 68 16.81 3.15 52.91
N ASN A 69 15.91 3.34 53.88
CA ASN A 69 14.66 4.07 53.71
C ASN A 69 14.96 5.53 53.36
N ALA A 70 14.33 6.06 52.32
CA ALA A 70 13.97 7.47 52.25
C ALA A 70 12.89 7.69 51.18
N SER A 71 11.76 8.21 51.65
CA SER A 71 10.65 8.75 50.87
C SER A 71 11.12 9.68 49.76
N GLY A 72 10.58 9.52 48.55
CA GLY A 72 10.84 10.45 47.45
C GLY A 72 10.18 10.03 46.15
N LEU A 73 9.27 10.87 45.67
CA LEU A 73 8.64 10.91 44.34
C LEU A 73 8.14 9.59 43.76
N ILE A 74 6.82 9.47 43.70
CA ILE A 74 6.13 8.60 42.74
C ILE A 74 6.39 9.19 41.35
N SER A 75 7.55 8.87 40.77
CA SER A 75 7.73 8.95 39.32
C SER A 75 6.78 7.90 38.73
N THR A 76 5.72 8.36 38.08
CA THR A 76 4.86 7.53 37.24
C THR A 76 5.67 7.06 36.04
N ASN A 77 6.55 6.08 36.24
CA ASN A 77 7.09 5.27 35.17
C ASN A 77 5.91 4.48 34.61
N THR A 78 5.33 4.96 33.50
CA THR A 78 4.39 4.18 32.69
C THR A 78 5.15 3.06 32.00
N ASP A 79 5.54 2.05 32.78
CA ASP A 79 6.00 0.77 32.27
C ASP A 79 4.76 0.01 31.79
N THR A 80 4.28 0.33 30.59
CA THR A 80 3.22 -0.46 29.96
C THR A 80 3.92 -1.68 29.37
N PRO A 81 3.72 -2.90 29.91
CA PRO A 81 4.41 -4.06 29.40
C PRO A 81 4.02 -4.28 27.94
N LEU A 82 5.04 -4.48 27.09
CA LEU A 82 4.93 -4.77 25.67
C LEU A 82 4.23 -6.13 25.48
N ARG A 83 2.91 -6.13 25.49
CA ARG A 83 2.05 -7.30 25.24
C ARG A 83 1.11 -7.03 24.07
N SER A 84 0.70 -8.09 23.38
CA SER A 84 -0.36 -7.96 22.39
C SER A 84 -1.68 -7.55 23.06
N ILE A 85 -2.51 -6.81 22.33
CA ILE A 85 -3.76 -6.25 22.85
C ILE A 85 -4.88 -6.52 21.88
N ARG A 86 -6.00 -7.00 22.41
CA ARG A 86 -7.24 -7.14 21.66
C ARG A 86 -7.99 -5.81 21.62
N GLY A 87 -8.30 -5.32 20.42
CA GLY A 87 -9.16 -4.18 20.16
C GLY A 87 -10.64 -4.50 20.43
N LYS A 88 -11.50 -3.48 20.37
CA LYS A 88 -12.95 -3.64 20.58
C LYS A 88 -13.61 -4.50 19.50
N ASN A 89 -13.10 -4.38 18.28
CA ASN A 89 -13.41 -5.18 17.09
C ASN A 89 -12.87 -6.62 17.14
N GLY A 90 -12.14 -7.01 18.19
CA GLY A 90 -11.54 -8.34 18.32
C GLY A 90 -10.19 -8.50 17.62
N PHE A 91 -9.72 -7.50 16.87
CA PHE A 91 -8.40 -7.50 16.23
C PHE A 91 -7.27 -7.53 17.26
N GLU A 92 -6.20 -8.27 17.00
CA GLU A 92 -5.05 -8.36 17.89
C GLU A 92 -3.90 -7.45 17.40
N TYR A 93 -3.64 -6.39 18.15
CA TYR A 93 -2.52 -5.49 17.95
C TYR A 93 -1.21 -6.10 18.49
N PRO A 94 -0.10 -6.01 17.74
CA PRO A 94 1.19 -6.51 18.20
C PRO A 94 1.72 -5.69 19.37
N ALA A 95 2.60 -6.28 20.18
CA ALA A 95 3.18 -5.63 21.35
C ALA A 95 3.84 -4.26 21.05
N ILE A 96 4.51 -4.15 19.89
CA ILE A 96 5.16 -2.90 19.44
C ILE A 96 4.17 -1.75 19.27
N TRP A 97 2.89 -2.02 19.02
CA TRP A 97 1.85 -1.00 18.89
C TRP A 97 1.56 -0.28 20.22
N SER A 98 2.04 -0.79 21.37
CA SER A 98 2.01 -0.08 22.65
C SER A 98 3.30 0.64 23.00
N PHE A 99 4.29 0.65 22.11
CA PHE A 99 5.54 1.35 22.31
C PHE A 99 5.41 2.80 21.77
N PRO A 100 5.45 3.85 22.61
CA PRO A 100 5.20 5.22 22.13
C PRO A 100 6.10 5.70 20.97
N PRO A 101 7.40 5.36 20.93
CA PRO A 101 8.27 5.71 19.79
C PRO A 101 7.84 5.08 18.45
N PHE A 102 7.04 4.01 18.46
CA PHE A 102 6.56 3.37 17.24
C PHE A 102 5.69 4.30 16.36
N PHE A 103 5.00 5.28 16.97
CA PHE A 103 4.16 6.26 16.27
C PHE A 103 4.93 7.48 15.76
N THR A 104 6.25 7.53 15.94
CA THR A 104 7.11 8.63 15.47
C THR A 104 8.21 8.04 14.61
N LEU A 105 8.28 8.46 13.34
CA LEU A 105 9.28 7.93 12.41
C LEU A 105 10.69 8.22 12.92
N GLN A 106 11.50 7.16 13.03
CA GLN A 106 12.84 7.25 13.58
C GLN A 106 13.81 7.90 12.56
N PRO A 107 14.76 8.73 13.02
CA PRO A 107 15.70 9.40 12.12
C PRO A 107 16.79 8.46 11.58
N ASN A 108 17.12 7.40 12.34
CA ASN A 108 18.10 6.41 11.91
C ASN A 108 17.54 5.57 10.74
N PRO A 109 18.21 5.49 9.57
CA PRO A 109 17.68 4.79 8.40
C PRO A 109 17.39 3.29 8.63
N SER A 110 18.23 2.58 9.38
CA SER A 110 18.05 1.16 9.67
C SER A 110 16.84 0.94 10.58
N THR A 111 16.73 1.73 11.65
CA THR A 111 15.57 1.69 12.55
C THR A 111 14.29 2.10 11.84
N LEU A 112 14.33 3.11 10.96
CA LEU A 112 13.19 3.55 10.16
C LEU A 112 12.72 2.44 9.21
N ALA A 113 13.64 1.76 8.52
CA ALA A 113 13.30 0.68 7.61
C ALA A 113 12.56 -0.45 8.36
N HIS A 114 13.09 -0.89 9.50
CA HIS A 114 12.44 -1.90 10.32
C HIS A 114 11.11 -1.43 10.91
N GLN A 115 11.02 -0.17 11.34
CA GLN A 115 9.77 0.42 11.81
C GLN A 115 8.70 0.43 10.71
N LEU A 116 9.06 0.80 9.48
CA LEU A 116 8.14 0.79 8.33
C LEU A 116 7.71 -0.63 7.98
N GLU A 117 8.60 -1.61 8.03
CA GLU A 117 8.27 -3.03 7.85
C GLU A 117 7.20 -3.49 8.86
N LEU A 118 7.38 -3.18 10.14
CA LEU A 118 6.41 -3.50 11.18
C LEU A 118 5.07 -2.81 10.97
N TRP A 119 5.08 -1.53 10.55
CA TRP A 119 3.86 -0.80 10.21
C TRP A 119 3.15 -1.40 9.01
N ARG A 120 3.88 -1.74 7.93
CA ARG A 120 3.31 -2.39 6.74
C ARG A 120 2.61 -3.69 7.09
N ALA A 121 3.29 -4.57 7.83
CA ALA A 121 2.72 -5.83 8.29
C ALA A 121 1.47 -5.64 9.16
N LEU A 122 1.47 -4.64 10.03
CA LEU A 122 0.31 -4.29 10.85
C LEU A 122 -0.86 -3.79 10.00
N VAL A 123 -0.62 -2.85 9.08
CA VAL A 123 -1.66 -2.27 8.22
C VAL A 123 -2.30 -3.35 7.35
N LEU A 124 -1.51 -4.22 6.72
CA LEU A 124 -2.04 -5.30 5.89
C LEU A 124 -2.90 -6.29 6.70
N ARG A 125 -2.45 -6.67 7.90
CA ARG A 125 -3.21 -7.59 8.76
C ARG A 125 -4.51 -6.97 9.24
N TRP A 126 -4.46 -5.71 9.66
CA TRP A 126 -5.64 -4.94 10.07
C TRP A 126 -6.62 -4.76 8.90
N ALA A 127 -6.11 -4.35 7.73
CA ALA A 127 -6.91 -4.13 6.53
C ALA A 127 -7.61 -5.42 6.09
N LYS A 128 -6.93 -6.57 6.17
CA LYS A 128 -7.56 -7.87 5.92
C LYS A 128 -8.66 -8.19 6.94
N TYR A 129 -8.40 -7.97 8.24
CA TYR A 129 -9.34 -8.31 9.31
C TYR A 129 -10.61 -7.46 9.26
N GLU A 130 -10.48 -6.15 9.06
CA GLU A 130 -11.60 -5.20 8.97
C GLU A 130 -12.18 -5.07 7.55
N ARG A 131 -11.67 -5.84 6.58
CA ARG A 131 -11.97 -5.71 5.15
C ARG A 131 -11.85 -4.27 4.62
N VAL A 132 -10.82 -3.56 5.06
CA VAL A 132 -10.49 -2.22 4.56
C VAL A 132 -9.65 -2.33 3.30
N PHE A 133 -10.11 -1.66 2.25
CA PHE A 133 -9.45 -1.62 0.94
C PHE A 133 -8.95 -0.23 0.56
N GLU A 134 -9.24 0.78 1.36
CA GLU A 134 -8.90 2.17 1.09
C GLU A 134 -8.49 2.88 2.38
N VAL A 135 -7.46 3.71 2.31
CA VAL A 135 -7.05 4.62 3.39
C VAL A 135 -6.90 6.02 2.83
N SER A 136 -7.53 6.99 3.49
CA SER A 136 -7.32 8.42 3.23
C SER A 136 -6.35 9.01 4.26
N VAL A 137 -5.42 9.83 3.78
CA VAL A 137 -4.36 10.47 4.57
C VAL A 137 -4.90 11.67 5.35
N ASP A 138 -5.84 12.41 4.76
CA ASP A 138 -6.45 13.60 5.36
C ASP A 138 -7.80 13.28 6.05
N GLY A 139 -8.17 11.99 6.13
CA GLY A 139 -9.41 11.55 6.75
C GLY A 139 -9.44 11.82 8.27
N ASN A 140 -10.59 12.31 8.77
CA ASN A 140 -10.79 12.52 10.20
C ASN A 140 -10.81 11.20 11.00
N GLU A 141 -11.06 10.09 10.31
CA GLU A 141 -11.11 8.74 10.85
C GLU A 141 -10.06 7.87 10.17
N LEU A 142 -8.79 8.06 10.51
CA LEU A 142 -7.68 7.28 9.94
C LEU A 142 -7.83 5.76 10.20
N GLY A 143 -8.70 5.36 11.13
CA GLY A 143 -8.90 3.98 11.59
C GLY A 143 -8.14 3.73 12.89
N GLU A 144 -8.66 2.83 13.73
CA GLU A 144 -8.08 2.53 15.06
C GLU A 144 -6.63 2.05 14.98
N VAL A 145 -6.17 1.54 13.83
CA VAL A 145 -4.79 1.05 13.67
C VAL A 145 -3.73 2.15 13.75
N PHE A 146 -4.05 3.39 13.33
CA PHE A 146 -3.09 4.49 13.32
C PHE A 146 -3.17 5.37 14.58
N GLU A 147 -4.14 5.14 15.46
CA GLU A 147 -4.31 5.86 16.73
C GLU A 147 -4.44 4.89 17.90
N ASN A 148 -3.47 4.95 18.81
CA ASN A 148 -3.54 4.27 20.10
C ASN A 148 -3.94 5.26 21.21
N LYS A 149 -5.25 5.28 21.50
CA LYS A 149 -5.83 6.12 22.57
C LYS A 149 -5.29 5.79 23.97
N ARG A 150 -4.85 4.55 24.21
CA ARG A 150 -4.36 4.11 25.52
C ARG A 150 -3.01 4.73 25.88
N ILE A 151 -2.09 4.81 24.91
CA ILE A 151 -0.80 5.47 25.10
C ILE A 151 -0.81 6.93 24.63
N LYS A 152 -1.97 7.43 24.18
CA LYS A 152 -2.19 8.79 23.66
C LYS A 152 -1.26 9.12 22.50
N ARG A 153 -1.10 8.19 21.56
CA ARG A 153 -0.27 8.36 20.36
C ARG A 153 -1.06 8.11 19.10
N LYS A 154 -0.75 8.87 18.05
CA LYS A 154 -1.27 8.69 16.70
C LYS A 154 -0.17 8.89 15.68
N LEU A 155 -0.26 8.18 14.56
CA LEU A 155 0.63 8.39 13.43
C LEU A 155 0.21 9.69 12.73
N LEU A 156 1.12 10.64 12.63
CA LEU A 156 0.82 11.93 12.01
C LEU A 156 0.66 11.80 10.50
N THR A 157 -0.13 12.67 9.87
CA THR A 157 -0.39 12.71 8.43
C THR A 157 0.88 12.62 7.56
N PRO A 158 1.97 13.35 7.83
CA PRO A 158 3.21 13.20 7.04
C PRO A 158 3.86 11.82 7.19
N SER A 159 3.77 11.22 8.38
CA SER A 159 4.31 9.89 8.65
C SER A 159 3.47 8.80 7.99
N LEU A 160 2.15 8.96 8.00
CA LEU A 160 1.22 8.07 7.30
C LEU A 160 1.43 8.13 5.78
N ARG A 161 1.55 9.33 5.20
CA ARG A 161 1.88 9.50 3.77
C ARG A 161 3.19 8.81 3.40
N ARG A 162 4.21 8.93 4.26
CA ARG A 162 5.50 8.24 4.06
C ARG A 162 5.34 6.72 4.11
N LEU A 163 4.55 6.20 5.06
CA LEU A 163 4.24 4.78 5.17
C LEU A 163 3.52 4.26 3.92
N LEU A 164 2.45 4.93 3.48
CA LEU A 164 1.67 4.52 2.30
C LEU A 164 2.48 4.62 0.99
N THR A 165 3.37 5.60 0.91
CA THR A 165 4.36 5.70 -0.19
C THR A 165 5.30 4.50 -0.18
N GLU A 166 5.77 4.06 0.98
CA GLU A 166 6.61 2.87 1.10
C GLU A 166 5.84 1.60 0.72
N MET A 167 4.61 1.42 1.24
CA MET A 167 3.71 0.33 0.83
C MET A 167 3.50 0.28 -0.68
N SER A 168 3.39 1.45 -1.32
CA SER A 168 3.22 1.54 -2.78
C SER A 168 4.44 1.01 -3.54
N LYS A 169 5.66 1.27 -3.06
CA LYS A 169 6.88 0.71 -3.66
C LYS A 169 6.95 -0.82 -3.54
N ASN A 170 6.35 -1.39 -2.50
CA ASN A 170 6.29 -2.83 -2.29
C ASN A 170 5.11 -3.50 -3.01
N GLY A 171 4.25 -2.74 -3.69
CA GLY A 171 3.04 -3.25 -4.34
C GLY A 171 1.94 -3.67 -3.37
N GLU A 172 1.97 -3.13 -2.16
CA GLU A 172 1.01 -3.38 -1.07
C GLU A 172 -0.06 -2.29 -0.94
N ALA A 173 0.13 -1.18 -1.66
CA ALA A 173 -0.84 -0.13 -1.82
C ALA A 173 -0.67 0.53 -3.20
N ALA A 174 -1.63 1.35 -3.60
CA ALA A 174 -1.45 2.26 -4.73
C ALA A 174 -2.26 3.53 -4.52
N PRO A 175 -1.74 4.70 -4.95
CA PRO A 175 -2.52 5.93 -4.93
C PRO A 175 -3.74 5.81 -5.86
N ASP A 176 -4.90 6.22 -5.35
CA ASP A 176 -6.16 6.24 -6.09
C ASP A 176 -6.93 7.55 -5.82
N PRO A 177 -6.96 8.51 -6.76
CA PRO A 177 -6.53 8.37 -8.16
C PRO A 177 -5.00 8.40 -8.32
N PRO A 178 -4.47 7.92 -9.46
CA PRO A 178 -3.04 7.90 -9.72
C PRO A 178 -2.43 9.30 -9.58
N LYS A 179 -1.19 9.36 -9.07
CA LYS A 179 -0.41 10.60 -8.84
C LYS A 179 -0.95 11.54 -7.75
N GLN A 180 -2.02 11.17 -7.03
CA GLN A 180 -2.46 11.87 -5.82
C GLN A 180 -2.01 11.10 -4.58
N ASP A 181 -1.58 11.80 -3.54
CA ASP A 181 -1.02 11.22 -2.31
C ASP A 181 -1.95 11.38 -1.10
N ASN A 182 -3.25 11.59 -1.35
CA ASN A 182 -4.27 11.73 -0.31
C ASN A 182 -5.05 10.44 -0.06
N ARG A 183 -5.13 9.54 -1.03
CA ARG A 183 -5.94 8.32 -0.91
C ARG A 183 -5.24 7.15 -1.58
N TYR A 184 -5.26 6.02 -0.89
CA TYR A 184 -4.53 4.83 -1.30
C TYR A 184 -5.46 3.62 -1.23
N SER A 185 -5.52 2.84 -2.30
CA SER A 185 -6.02 1.47 -2.24
C SER A 185 -5.01 0.59 -1.50
N ILE A 186 -5.47 -0.25 -0.58
CA ILE A 186 -4.66 -1.17 0.20
C ILE A 186 -4.80 -2.59 -0.35
N TYR A 187 -3.68 -3.26 -0.58
CA TYR A 187 -3.61 -4.59 -1.16
C TYR A 187 -3.07 -5.61 -0.15
N TRP A 188 -3.92 -6.03 0.79
CA TRP A 188 -3.64 -7.21 1.63
C TRP A 188 -3.64 -8.53 0.87
N LYS A 189 -4.15 -8.49 -0.37
CA LYS A 189 -3.89 -9.44 -1.43
C LYS A 189 -3.76 -8.64 -2.73
N LYS A 190 -2.79 -8.97 -3.58
CA LYS A 190 -2.51 -8.22 -4.81
C LYS A 190 -3.60 -8.43 -5.86
N PRO A 191 -3.82 -7.47 -6.79
CA PRO A 191 -4.75 -7.64 -7.89
C PRO A 191 -4.50 -8.93 -8.71
N ASP A 192 -3.25 -9.31 -8.93
CA ASP A 192 -2.92 -10.55 -9.65
C ASP A 192 -3.35 -11.81 -8.89
N GLU A 193 -3.20 -11.82 -7.56
CA GLU A 193 -3.64 -12.92 -6.71
C GLU A 193 -5.18 -13.00 -6.64
N TRP A 194 -5.85 -11.84 -6.61
CA TRP A 194 -7.31 -11.78 -6.79
C TRP A 194 -7.75 -12.34 -8.13
N ALA A 195 -7.02 -12.01 -9.20
CA ALA A 195 -7.29 -12.48 -10.54
C ALA A 195 -7.25 -14.02 -10.60
N ASP A 196 -6.27 -14.63 -9.95
CA ASP A 196 -6.15 -16.10 -9.89
C ASP A 196 -7.27 -16.76 -9.10
N LEU A 197 -7.66 -16.18 -7.96
CA LEU A 197 -8.80 -16.68 -7.18
C LEU A 197 -10.11 -16.60 -7.96
N ILE A 198 -10.38 -15.45 -8.58
CA ILE A 198 -11.59 -15.24 -9.39
C ILE A 198 -11.58 -16.21 -10.57
N TYR A 199 -10.47 -16.32 -11.29
CA TYR A 199 -10.40 -17.21 -12.46
C TYR A 199 -10.60 -18.67 -12.07
N THR A 200 -9.99 -19.13 -10.97
CA THR A 200 -10.19 -20.50 -10.46
C THR A 200 -11.65 -20.75 -10.13
N TRP A 201 -12.30 -19.82 -9.42
CA TRP A 201 -13.72 -19.92 -9.09
C TRP A 201 -14.62 -19.97 -10.36
N ILE A 202 -14.32 -19.17 -11.38
CA ILE A 202 -15.06 -19.22 -12.66
C ILE A 202 -14.95 -20.59 -13.32
N MET A 203 -13.74 -21.18 -13.34
CA MET A 203 -13.51 -22.50 -13.92
C MET A 203 -14.25 -23.59 -13.13
N ASP A 204 -14.17 -23.56 -11.79
CA ASP A 204 -14.77 -24.56 -10.92
C ASP A 204 -16.31 -24.56 -10.99
N ASN A 205 -16.92 -23.40 -11.27
CA ASN A 205 -18.38 -23.27 -11.45
C ASN A 205 -18.84 -23.52 -12.89
N GLY A 206 -17.94 -23.87 -13.82
CA GLY A 206 -18.30 -24.08 -15.24
C GLY A 206 -18.82 -22.81 -15.93
N LEU A 207 -18.42 -21.63 -15.43
CA LEU A 207 -18.79 -20.32 -15.99
C LEU A 207 -17.78 -19.87 -17.07
N ASN A 208 -16.97 -20.80 -17.57
CA ASN A 208 -16.03 -20.56 -18.65
C ASN A 208 -16.78 -20.15 -19.93
N SER A 209 -16.22 -19.21 -20.68
CA SER A 209 -16.85 -18.62 -21.88
C SER A 209 -18.14 -17.82 -21.64
N SER A 210 -18.62 -17.70 -20.39
CA SER A 210 -19.75 -16.85 -20.04
C SER A 210 -19.33 -15.39 -19.90
N ILE A 211 -20.30 -14.49 -20.11
CA ILE A 211 -20.19 -13.08 -19.79
C ILE A 211 -20.79 -12.89 -18.39
N MET A 212 -20.04 -12.24 -17.49
CA MET A 212 -20.52 -11.89 -16.16
C MET A 212 -20.36 -10.39 -15.94
N THR A 213 -21.30 -9.81 -15.20
CA THR A 213 -21.18 -8.46 -14.66
C THR A 213 -20.25 -8.45 -13.44
N PHE A 214 -19.74 -7.28 -13.10
CA PHE A 214 -18.95 -7.12 -11.87
C PHE A 214 -19.77 -7.48 -10.63
N TYR A 215 -21.05 -7.08 -10.62
CA TYR A 215 -21.99 -7.41 -9.55
C TYR A 215 -22.13 -8.93 -9.35
N GLU A 216 -22.29 -9.71 -10.41
CA GLU A 216 -22.40 -11.17 -10.26
C GLU A 216 -21.13 -11.81 -9.69
N ILE A 217 -19.97 -11.20 -9.90
CA ILE A 217 -18.69 -11.69 -9.38
C ILE A 217 -18.54 -11.36 -7.89
N THR A 218 -18.90 -10.15 -7.45
CA THR A 218 -18.63 -9.69 -6.07
C THR A 218 -19.84 -9.72 -5.14
N ASP A 219 -21.04 -9.67 -5.67
CA ASP A 219 -22.29 -9.48 -4.92
C ASP A 219 -23.39 -10.50 -5.33
N GLY A 220 -23.09 -11.40 -6.26
CA GLY A 220 -24.00 -12.44 -6.73
C GLY A 220 -24.17 -13.62 -5.77
N ASP A 221 -25.24 -14.39 -5.98
CA ASP A 221 -25.57 -15.55 -5.12
C ASP A 221 -24.47 -16.63 -5.11
N LEU A 222 -23.68 -16.75 -6.17
CA LEU A 222 -22.59 -17.74 -6.25
C LEU A 222 -21.30 -17.28 -5.55
N SER A 223 -21.16 -15.98 -5.24
CA SER A 223 -19.91 -15.42 -4.71
C SER A 223 -19.92 -15.16 -3.19
N HIS A 224 -21.05 -15.28 -2.51
CA HIS A 224 -21.18 -14.98 -1.06
C HIS A 224 -20.24 -15.75 -0.12
N THR A 225 -19.68 -16.88 -0.55
CA THR A 225 -18.73 -17.68 0.24
C THR A 225 -17.26 -17.45 -0.14
N THR A 226 -16.99 -16.62 -1.14
CA THR A 226 -15.63 -16.42 -1.66
C THR A 226 -14.90 -15.34 -0.89
N GLU A 227 -13.56 -15.38 -0.91
CA GLU A 227 -12.73 -14.35 -0.25
C GLU A 227 -12.89 -12.96 -0.93
N PHE A 228 -13.31 -12.94 -2.20
CA PHE A 228 -13.52 -11.73 -3.02
C PHE A 228 -14.98 -11.26 -3.04
N TYR A 229 -15.88 -11.84 -2.24
CA TYR A 229 -17.19 -11.25 -1.99
C TYR A 229 -17.02 -9.79 -1.54
N GLU A 230 -17.85 -8.87 -2.01
CA GLU A 230 -17.77 -7.41 -1.77
C GLU A 230 -16.39 -6.79 -2.08
N LEU A 231 -15.63 -7.36 -3.01
CA LEU A 231 -14.37 -6.74 -3.44
C LEU A 231 -14.67 -5.42 -4.15
N PRO A 232 -14.06 -4.29 -3.74
CA PRO A 232 -14.36 -3.00 -4.35
C PRO A 232 -14.05 -2.99 -5.85
N THR A 233 -14.95 -2.39 -6.62
CA THR A 233 -14.86 -2.28 -8.08
C THR A 233 -13.48 -1.82 -8.60
N PRO A 234 -12.79 -0.81 -7.99
CA PRO A 234 -11.46 -0.41 -8.46
C PRO A 234 -10.41 -1.53 -8.36
N ILE A 235 -10.51 -2.39 -7.34
CA ILE A 235 -9.59 -3.52 -7.13
C ILE A 235 -9.98 -4.69 -8.02
N LEU A 236 -11.29 -5.00 -8.10
CA LEU A 236 -11.82 -6.00 -9.01
C LEU A 236 -11.39 -5.72 -10.46
N ARG A 237 -11.55 -4.48 -10.92
CA ARG A 237 -11.12 -4.09 -12.27
C ARG A 237 -9.64 -4.37 -12.48
N LYS A 238 -8.76 -3.96 -11.56
CA LYS A 238 -7.31 -4.21 -11.67
C LYS A 238 -6.99 -5.71 -11.72
N ALA A 239 -7.73 -6.53 -10.97
CA ALA A 239 -7.59 -7.99 -11.02
C ALA A 239 -8.02 -8.54 -12.39
N LEU A 240 -9.17 -8.12 -12.90
CA LEU A 240 -9.66 -8.55 -14.22
C LEU A 240 -8.76 -8.04 -15.37
N GLU A 241 -8.21 -6.84 -15.27
CA GLU A 241 -7.19 -6.32 -16.21
C GLU A 241 -5.93 -7.22 -16.24
N SER A 242 -5.55 -7.83 -15.12
CA SER A 242 -4.48 -8.83 -15.10
C SER A 242 -4.86 -10.07 -15.91
N LEU A 243 -6.10 -10.55 -15.81
CA LEU A 243 -6.61 -11.65 -16.65
C LEU A 243 -6.60 -11.29 -18.14
N VAL A 244 -6.98 -10.06 -18.49
CA VAL A 244 -6.96 -9.57 -19.87
C VAL A 244 -5.53 -9.58 -20.42
N LYS A 245 -4.55 -9.09 -19.67
CA LYS A 245 -3.13 -9.12 -20.06
C LYS A 245 -2.60 -10.54 -20.28
N ARG A 246 -3.17 -11.53 -19.58
CA ARG A 246 -2.84 -12.95 -19.71
C ARG A 246 -3.63 -13.67 -20.80
N GLY A 247 -4.52 -12.98 -21.52
CA GLY A 247 -5.37 -13.58 -22.55
C GLY A 247 -6.46 -14.50 -21.99
N LYS A 248 -6.80 -14.38 -20.70
CA LYS A 248 -7.78 -15.21 -19.99
C LYS A 248 -9.15 -14.54 -19.82
N ALA A 249 -9.26 -13.27 -20.15
CA ALA A 249 -10.50 -12.52 -20.06
C ALA A 249 -10.54 -11.37 -21.06
N GLN A 250 -11.73 -10.83 -21.29
CA GLN A 250 -11.96 -9.60 -22.04
C GLN A 250 -12.93 -8.72 -21.27
N LEU A 251 -12.49 -7.50 -20.93
CA LEU A 251 -13.33 -6.55 -20.22
C LEU A 251 -14.38 -5.94 -21.18
N LEU A 252 -15.60 -5.79 -20.69
CA LEU A 252 -16.72 -5.23 -21.43
C LEU A 252 -17.17 -3.94 -20.73
N GLU A 253 -17.12 -2.84 -21.46
CA GLU A 253 -17.65 -1.57 -20.97
C GLU A 253 -19.17 -1.60 -21.01
N GLY A 254 -19.79 -1.55 -19.84
CA GLY A 254 -21.22 -1.38 -19.70
C GLY A 254 -21.66 0.05 -19.95
N LYS A 255 -22.76 0.25 -20.66
CA LYS A 255 -23.45 1.55 -20.75
C LYS A 255 -24.78 1.47 -20.01
N GLY A 256 -25.12 2.49 -19.23
CA GLY A 256 -26.39 2.57 -18.51
C GLY A 256 -26.46 1.65 -17.30
N GLU A 257 -27.62 1.02 -17.07
CA GLU A 257 -27.94 0.28 -15.83
C GLU A 257 -27.29 -1.11 -15.72
N ILE A 258 -26.76 -1.65 -16.82
CA ILE A 258 -26.22 -3.03 -16.87
C ILE A 258 -24.87 -3.14 -16.13
N GLY A 259 -24.19 -2.02 -15.90
CA GLY A 259 -22.88 -2.00 -15.25
C GLY A 259 -21.79 -2.69 -16.08
N GLU A 260 -20.57 -2.66 -15.58
CA GLU A 260 -19.42 -3.25 -16.27
C GLU A 260 -19.42 -4.77 -16.21
N GLY A 261 -18.86 -5.39 -17.24
CA GLY A 261 -18.77 -6.84 -17.32
C GLY A 261 -17.43 -7.34 -17.81
N VAL A 262 -17.31 -8.66 -17.82
CA VAL A 262 -16.12 -9.38 -18.25
C VAL A 262 -16.55 -10.70 -18.89
N ARG A 263 -15.91 -11.03 -20.00
CA ARG A 263 -15.99 -12.35 -20.63
C ARG A 263 -14.77 -13.15 -20.22
N PHE A 264 -14.95 -14.33 -19.63
CA PHE A 264 -13.84 -15.23 -19.30
C PHE A 264 -13.52 -16.16 -20.47
N LEU A 265 -12.24 -16.43 -20.68
CA LEU A 265 -11.72 -17.28 -21.75
C LEU A 265 -11.17 -18.57 -21.13
N GLY A 266 -11.49 -19.70 -21.75
CA GLY A 266 -11.01 -21.03 -21.38
C GLY A 266 -9.64 -21.35 -21.95
#